data_AF-A0A183PGS6-F1
#
_entry.id   AF-A0A183PGS6-F1
#
_cell.length_a   1.000
_cell.length_b   1.000
_cell.length_c   1.000
_cell.angle_alpha   90.00
_cell.angle_beta   90.00
_cell.angle_gamma   90.00
#
_symmetry.space_group_name_H-M   'P 1'
#
loop_
_entity.id
_entity.type
_entity.pdbx_description
1 polymer ?
#
loop_
_entity_poly.entity_id
_entity_poly.type
_entity_poly.pdbx_seq_one_letter_code
_entity_poly.pdbx_strand_id
1 'polypeptide(L)'
;MMYHGENGYCKSTKRIISTTRYIINDSNNFDIYKLSHLLSDKPNGRGWNLNNLQFPPAIHLCVTDMHTTKGCAEQFIQDVKEIAKELIKQPNKKSEGSAALYGLSQMIPDRSIVTELAHCYLNAYYDTPNNVS
;
A
#
# COMPACT_ATOMS: atom_id res chain seq x y z
N MET A 1 17.06 -7.36 -19.68
CA MET A 1 17.30 -5.95 -19.30
C MET A 1 17.02 -4.94 -20.43
N MET A 2 16.52 -5.34 -21.63
CA MET A 2 16.46 -4.43 -22.79
C MET A 2 15.16 -4.46 -23.62
N TYR A 3 13.99 -4.80 -23.05
CA TYR A 3 12.75 -4.85 -23.86
C TYR A 3 12.14 -3.47 -24.14
N HIS A 4 12.39 -2.48 -23.27
CA HIS A 4 11.79 -1.14 -23.37
C HIS A 4 12.77 -0.02 -23.72
N GLY A 5 14.08 -0.30 -23.75
CA GLY A 5 15.13 0.69 -23.88
C GLY A 5 15.18 1.69 -22.72
N GLU A 6 16.27 2.46 -22.63
CA GLU A 6 16.47 3.49 -21.60
C GLU A 6 15.30 4.48 -21.52
N ASN A 7 14.77 4.88 -22.68
CA ASN A 7 13.64 5.80 -22.78
C ASN A 7 12.35 5.25 -22.16
N GLY A 8 12.09 3.95 -22.29
CA GLY A 8 10.92 3.32 -21.69
C GLY A 8 10.98 3.33 -20.17
N TYR A 9 12.13 2.95 -19.60
CA TYR A 9 12.36 3.03 -18.14
C TYR A 9 12.26 4.46 -17.62
N CYS A 10 12.96 5.41 -18.25
CA CYS A 10 12.91 6.82 -17.87
C CYS A 10 11.48 7.40 -17.92
N LYS A 11 10.69 7.04 -18.94
CA LYS A 11 9.31 7.53 -19.08
C LYS A 11 8.36 6.94 -18.03
N SER A 12 8.52 5.66 -17.69
CA SER A 12 7.73 5.01 -16.64
C SER A 12 8.06 5.57 -15.26
N THR A 13 9.35 5.67 -14.93
CA THR A 13 9.82 6.24 -13.66
C THR A 13 9.36 7.69 -13.49
N LYS A 14 9.48 8.54 -14.52
CA LYS A 14 8.99 9.93 -14.47
C LYS A 14 7.48 10.01 -14.17
N ARG A 15 6.67 9.14 -14.77
CA ARG A 15 5.21 9.12 -14.57
C ARG A 15 4.81 8.65 -13.18
N ILE A 16 5.53 7.68 -12.62
CA ILE A 16 5.30 7.21 -11.26
C ILE A 16 5.68 8.31 -10.27
N ILE A 17 6.88 8.90 -10.41
CA ILE A 17 7.33 10.01 -9.56
C ILE A 17 6.35 11.20 -9.62
N SER A 18 5.87 11.60 -10.81
CA SER A 18 4.92 12.71 -10.93
C SER A 18 3.58 12.42 -10.25
N THR A 19 3.12 11.17 -10.29
CA THR A 19 1.87 10.77 -9.65
C THR A 19 2.03 10.73 -8.13
N THR A 20 3.12 10.16 -7.63
CA THR A 20 3.45 10.16 -6.21
C THR A 20 3.48 11.58 -5.65
N ARG A 21 4.07 12.54 -6.37
CA ARG A 21 4.06 13.97 -5.98
C ARG A 21 2.67 14.59 -5.96
N TYR A 22 1.82 14.26 -6.94
CA TYR A 22 0.42 14.72 -6.95
C TYR A 22 -0.34 14.24 -5.72
N ILE A 23 -0.19 12.96 -5.36
CA ILE A 23 -0.84 12.37 -4.18
C ILE A 23 -0.34 13.02 -2.88
N ILE A 24 0.96 13.27 -2.76
CA ILE A 24 1.56 13.91 -1.57
C ILE A 24 0.97 15.31 -1.32
N ASN A 25 0.65 16.05 -2.38
CA ASN A 25 0.07 17.39 -2.22
C ASN A 25 -1.38 17.34 -1.69
N ASP A 26 -2.13 16.27 -1.99
CA ASP A 26 -3.51 16.07 -1.52
C ASP A 26 -3.62 15.18 -0.26
N SER A 27 -2.54 14.49 0.14
CA SER A 27 -2.54 13.50 1.24
C SER A 27 -2.73 14.08 2.63
N ASN A 28 -2.67 15.41 2.79
CA ASN A 28 -3.02 16.06 4.05
C ASN A 28 -4.52 15.93 4.41
N ASN A 29 -5.35 15.48 3.47
CA ASN A 29 -6.80 15.45 3.61
C ASN A 29 -7.37 14.04 3.90
N PHE A 30 -6.55 12.98 3.92
CA PHE A 30 -7.03 11.61 4.17
C PHE A 30 -5.94 10.69 4.75
N ASP A 31 -6.36 9.59 5.38
CA ASP A 31 -5.47 8.58 5.96
C ASP A 31 -4.83 7.71 4.86
N ILE A 32 -3.49 7.72 4.81
CA ILE A 32 -2.70 7.01 3.79
C ILE A 32 -2.83 5.48 3.87
N TYR A 33 -3.08 4.91 5.06
CA TYR A 33 -3.24 3.47 5.20
C TYR A 33 -4.60 3.01 4.65
N LYS A 34 -5.63 3.87 4.71
CA LYS A 34 -6.91 3.59 4.03
C LYS A 34 -6.74 3.53 2.52
N LEU A 35 -5.94 4.44 1.96
CA LEU A 35 -5.58 4.39 0.55
C LEU A 35 -4.90 3.06 0.21
N SER A 36 -3.94 2.61 1.02
CA SER A 36 -3.30 1.30 0.80
C SER A 36 -4.29 0.14 0.86
N HIS A 37 -5.23 0.15 1.82
CA HIS A 37 -6.17 -0.94 1.99
C HIS A 37 -7.15 -1.03 0.81
N LEU A 38 -7.66 0.10 0.33
CA LEU A 38 -8.55 0.14 -0.85
C LEU A 38 -7.79 -0.18 -2.15
N LEU A 39 -6.49 0.05 -2.20
CA LEU A 39 -5.64 -0.39 -3.32
C LEU A 39 -5.35 -1.89 -3.28
N SER A 40 -5.39 -2.54 -2.11
CA SER A 40 -4.98 -3.93 -1.87
C SER A 40 -5.79 -5.00 -2.60
N ASP A 41 -5.51 -6.27 -2.30
CA ASP A 41 -5.99 -7.40 -3.09
C ASP A 41 -7.50 -7.63 -2.99
N LYS A 42 -8.06 -8.32 -3.99
CA LYS A 42 -9.50 -8.59 -4.11
C LYS A 42 -10.04 -9.47 -2.96
N PRO A 43 -11.35 -9.40 -2.63
CA PRO A 43 -12.46 -8.86 -3.43
C PRO A 43 -12.74 -7.37 -3.28
N ASN A 44 -12.21 -6.70 -2.26
CA ASN A 44 -12.65 -5.35 -1.87
C ASN A 44 -11.72 -4.22 -2.36
N GLY A 45 -10.59 -4.54 -2.99
CA GLY A 45 -9.62 -3.57 -3.50
C GLY A 45 -9.32 -3.70 -5.00
N ARG A 46 -8.26 -3.03 -5.44
CA ARG A 46 -7.88 -2.93 -6.86
C ARG A 46 -6.77 -3.92 -7.29
N GLY A 47 -6.24 -4.73 -6.38
CA GLY A 47 -5.21 -5.73 -6.68
C GLY A 47 -3.76 -5.24 -6.54
N TRP A 48 -3.55 -4.05 -5.97
CA TRP A 48 -2.23 -3.45 -5.78
C TRP A 48 -1.68 -3.76 -4.39
N ASN A 49 -0.63 -4.58 -4.33
CA ASN A 49 0.07 -4.85 -3.07
C ASN A 49 1.21 -3.84 -2.87
N LEU A 50 1.00 -2.89 -1.95
CA LEU A 50 1.95 -1.83 -1.62
C LEU A 50 2.57 -2.05 -0.25
N ASN A 51 3.76 -1.48 -0.04
CA ASN A 51 4.42 -1.53 1.27
C ASN A 51 3.94 -0.37 2.12
N ASN A 52 3.33 -0.67 3.27
CA ASN A 52 3.02 0.34 4.29
C ASN A 52 4.29 0.66 5.09
N LEU A 53 4.58 1.95 5.24
CA LEU A 53 5.71 2.47 6.00
C LEU A 53 5.21 3.24 7.22
N GLN A 54 6.04 3.33 8.26
CA GLN A 54 5.75 4.03 9.50
C GLN A 54 6.84 5.04 9.83
N PHE A 55 6.50 6.08 10.59
CA PHE A 55 7.42 7.12 11.08
C PHE A 55 8.18 7.88 9.98
N PRO A 56 7.49 8.61 9.09
CA PRO A 56 6.06 8.99 9.11
C PRO A 56 5.13 7.97 8.42
N PRO A 57 3.79 8.06 8.61
CA PRO A 57 2.85 7.23 7.87
C PRO A 57 3.03 7.42 6.35
N ALA A 58 3.28 6.33 5.62
CA ALA A 58 3.43 6.40 4.17
C ALA A 58 3.13 5.05 3.49
N ILE A 59 3.03 5.08 2.16
CA ILE A 59 2.94 3.89 1.29
C ILE A 59 4.04 3.97 0.23
N HIS A 60 4.61 2.83 -0.13
CA HIS A 60 5.71 2.74 -1.09
C HIS A 60 5.45 1.69 -2.16
N LEU A 61 5.66 2.10 -3.41
CA LEU A 61 5.70 1.22 -4.59
C LEU A 61 7.13 1.14 -5.10
N CYS A 62 7.73 -0.05 -5.03
CA CYS A 62 8.98 -0.33 -5.72
C CYS A 62 8.69 -0.62 -7.20
N VAL A 63 9.13 0.27 -8.08
CA VAL A 63 8.91 0.12 -9.52
C VAL A 63 9.87 -0.91 -10.09
N THR A 64 9.30 -1.96 -10.67
CA THR A 64 10.00 -3.03 -11.39
C THR A 64 9.56 -3.07 -12.86
N ASP A 65 10.22 -3.91 -13.67
CA ASP A 65 9.89 -4.12 -15.10
C ASP A 65 8.41 -4.52 -15.33
N MET A 66 7.79 -5.24 -14.40
CA MET A 66 6.37 -5.59 -14.49
C MET A 66 5.45 -4.36 -14.56
N HIS A 67 5.88 -3.24 -13.96
CA HIS A 67 5.13 -1.98 -13.95
C HIS A 67 5.31 -1.17 -15.23
N THR A 68 6.25 -1.55 -16.11
CA THR A 68 6.43 -0.91 -17.42
C THR A 68 5.57 -1.53 -18.52
N THR A 69 4.87 -2.62 -18.20
CA THR A 69 3.85 -3.21 -19.07
C THR A 69 2.85 -2.13 -19.52
N LYS A 70 2.50 -2.13 -20.80
CA LYS A 70 1.63 -1.11 -21.40
C LYS A 70 0.31 -1.00 -20.61
N GLY A 71 0.00 0.19 -20.11
CA GLY A 71 -1.23 0.47 -19.37
C GLY A 71 -1.17 0.21 -17.86
N CYS A 72 -0.14 -0.48 -17.36
CA CYS A 72 -0.01 -0.79 -15.92
C CYS A 72 0.16 0.49 -15.09
N ALA A 73 1.07 1.37 -15.49
CA ALA A 73 1.27 2.66 -14.83
C ALA A 73 0.02 3.54 -14.93
N GLU A 74 -0.61 3.63 -16.11
CA GLU A 74 -1.83 4.42 -16.29
C GLU A 74 -2.98 3.91 -15.40
N GLN A 75 -3.14 2.59 -15.27
CA GLN A 75 -4.14 1.97 -14.40
C GLN A 75 -3.88 2.30 -12.93
N PHE A 76 -2.62 2.13 -12.46
CA PHE A 76 -2.25 2.46 -11.08
C PHE A 76 -2.59 3.92 -10.74
N ILE A 77 -2.23 4.85 -11.64
CA ILE A 77 -2.49 6.28 -11.46
C ILE A 77 -3.99 6.55 -11.38
N GLN A 78 -4.79 5.90 -12.23
CA GLN A 78 -6.24 6.05 -12.24
C GLN A 78 -6.87 5.53 -10.95
N ASP A 79 -6.51 4.32 -10.52
CA ASP A 79 -7.03 3.70 -9.30
C ASP A 79 -6.71 4.55 -8.06
N VAL A 80 -5.48 5.05 -7.95
CA VAL A 80 -5.09 5.90 -6.83
C VAL A 80 -5.88 7.22 -6.83
N LYS A 81 -6.08 7.84 -8.00
CA LYS A 81 -6.87 9.08 -8.12
C LYS A 81 -8.34 8.88 -7.75
N GLU A 82 -8.94 7.78 -8.18
CA GLU A 82 -10.33 7.45 -7.84
C GLU A 82 -10.50 7.27 -6.33
N ILE A 83 -9.66 6.44 -5.73
CA ILE A 83 -9.71 6.17 -4.29
C ILE A 83 -9.42 7.44 -3.48
N ALA A 84 -8.41 8.23 -3.87
CA ALA A 84 -8.12 9.49 -3.18
C ALA A 84 -9.31 10.45 -3.21
N LYS A 85 -10.00 10.57 -4.36
CA LYS A 85 -11.22 11.39 -4.47
C LYS A 85 -12.34 10.87 -3.56
N GLU A 86 -12.50 9.56 -3.44
CA GLU A 86 -13.49 8.96 -2.53
C GLU A 86 -13.15 9.25 -1.06
N LEU A 87 -11.88 9.10 -0.67
CA LEU A 87 -11.42 9.33 0.69
C LEU A 87 -11.51 10.81 1.09
N ILE A 88 -11.21 11.75 0.18
CA ILE A 88 -11.38 13.19 0.42
C ILE A 88 -12.85 13.54 0.71
N LYS A 89 -13.81 12.85 0.09
CA LYS A 89 -15.25 13.07 0.35
C LYS A 89 -15.70 12.47 1.69
N GLN A 90 -14.98 11.48 2.24
CA GLN A 90 -15.35 10.76 3.45
C GLN A 90 -14.16 10.58 4.42
N PRO A 91 -13.56 11.68 4.92
CA PRO A 91 -12.32 11.61 5.69
C PRO A 91 -12.48 10.83 7.01
N ASN A 92 -13.68 10.87 7.62
CA ASN A 92 -13.95 10.33 8.95
C ASN A 92 -14.40 8.86 9.00
N LYS A 93 -14.44 8.14 7.86
CA LYS A 93 -14.78 6.70 7.88
C LYS A 93 -13.70 5.93 8.64
N LYS A 94 -14.07 5.04 9.58
CA LYS A 94 -13.07 4.27 10.36
C LYS A 94 -12.22 3.37 9.46
N SER A 95 -10.94 3.24 9.79
CA SER A 95 -10.01 2.32 9.12
C SER A 95 -10.33 0.88 9.53
N GLU A 96 -10.35 -0.04 8.56
CA GLU A 96 -10.64 -1.46 8.77
C GLU A 96 -9.47 -2.32 8.26
N GLY A 97 -9.45 -3.60 8.67
CA GLY A 97 -8.48 -4.58 8.20
C GLY A 97 -7.01 -4.17 8.42
N SER A 98 -6.18 -4.40 7.39
CA SER A 98 -4.74 -4.12 7.45
C SER A 98 -4.41 -2.64 7.67
N ALA A 99 -5.25 -1.70 7.22
CA ALA A 99 -5.05 -0.28 7.50
C ALA A 99 -5.10 0.03 8.99
N ALA A 100 -6.06 -0.58 9.71
CA ALA A 100 -6.19 -0.43 11.15
C ALA A 100 -4.95 -0.99 11.87
N LEU A 101 -4.40 -2.11 11.42
CA LEU A 101 -3.21 -2.73 12.03
C LEU A 101 -1.98 -1.83 11.98
N TYR A 102 -1.69 -1.24 10.81
CA TYR A 102 -0.55 -0.33 10.65
C TYR A 102 -0.75 0.99 11.38
N GLY A 103 -1.98 1.53 11.40
CA GLY A 103 -2.30 2.72 12.18
C GLY A 103 -2.15 2.49 13.70
N LEU A 104 -2.69 1.38 14.21
CA LEU A 104 -2.61 1.02 15.62
C LEU A 104 -1.16 0.75 16.06
N SER A 105 -0.41 -0.06 15.32
CA SER A 105 0.99 -0.37 15.67
C SER A 105 1.90 0.86 15.69
N GLN A 106 1.58 1.89 14.90
CA GLN A 106 2.29 3.17 14.95
C GLN A 106 1.95 3.99 16.21
N MET A 107 0.71 3.91 16.70
CA MET A 107 0.24 4.67 17.86
C MET A 107 0.63 4.04 19.21
N ILE A 108 0.96 2.75 19.24
CA ILE A 108 1.35 2.05 20.48
C ILE A 108 2.71 2.57 20.96
N PRO A 109 2.79 3.22 22.14
CA PRO A 109 4.05 3.74 22.68
C PRO A 109 4.97 2.60 23.13
N ASP A 110 4.40 1.56 23.72
CA ASP A 110 5.13 0.39 24.20
C ASP A 110 5.41 -0.61 23.07
N ARG A 111 6.64 -0.57 22.57
CA ARG A 111 7.07 -1.41 21.45
C ARG A 111 7.20 -2.90 21.80
N SER A 112 7.12 -3.29 23.07
CA SER A 112 7.07 -4.70 23.47
C SER A 112 5.83 -5.40 22.91
N ILE A 113 4.69 -4.70 22.87
CA ILE A 113 3.42 -5.22 22.30
C ILE A 113 3.57 -5.49 20.80
N VAL A 114 4.25 -4.60 20.07
CA VAL A 114 4.52 -4.78 18.63
C VAL A 114 5.43 -5.99 18.41
N THR A 115 6.38 -6.22 19.30
CA THR A 115 7.29 -7.38 19.27
C THR A 115 6.53 -8.68 19.51
N GLU A 116 5.64 -8.70 20.51
CA GLU A 116 4.78 -9.85 20.80
C GLU A 116 3.86 -10.19 19.63
N LEU A 117 3.24 -9.18 19.02
CA LEU A 117 2.42 -9.36 17.82
C LEU A 117 3.22 -9.98 16.66
N ALA A 118 4.47 -9.55 16.46
CA ALA A 118 5.35 -10.11 15.45
C ALA A 118 5.70 -11.58 15.75
N HIS A 119 5.97 -11.93 17.02
CA HIS A 119 6.17 -13.31 17.43
C HIS A 119 4.93 -14.17 17.18
N CYS A 120 3.73 -13.68 17.54
CA CYS A 120 2.48 -14.37 17.27
C CYS A 120 2.27 -14.60 15.76
N TYR A 121 2.59 -13.61 14.92
CA TYR A 121 2.52 -13.76 13.46
C TYR A 121 3.46 -14.87 12.97
N LEU A 122 4.71 -14.88 13.43
CA LEU A 122 5.68 -15.92 13.05
C LEU A 122 5.26 -17.30 13.54
N ASN A 123 4.78 -17.42 14.78
CA ASN A 123 4.27 -18.68 15.32
C ASN A 123 3.10 -19.21 14.49
N ALA A 124 2.13 -18.35 14.15
CA ALA A 124 1.00 -18.72 13.29
C ALA A 124 1.44 -19.11 11.87
N TYR A 125 2.49 -18.48 11.33
CA TYR A 125 3.02 -18.80 10.01
C TYR A 125 3.62 -20.20 9.93
N TYR A 126 4.24 -20.66 11.02
CA TYR A 126 4.81 -22.00 11.14
C TYR A 126 3.89 -23.01 11.83
N ASP A 127 2.66 -22.61 12.16
CA ASP A 127 1.71 -23.52 12.79
C ASP A 127 1.33 -24.63 11.79
N THR A 128 1.70 -25.86 12.13
CA THR A 128 1.24 -27.05 11.45
C THR A 128 0.17 -27.68 12.34
N PRO A 129 -1.12 -27.34 12.15
CA PRO A 129 -2.17 -27.96 12.93
C PRO A 129 -2.06 -29.47 12.72
N ASN A 130 -1.85 -30.21 13.81
CA ASN A 130 -1.91 -31.66 13.77
C ASN A 130 -3.32 -32.01 13.30
N ASN A 131 -3.45 -32.52 12.07
CA ASN A 131 -4.66 -33.17 11.62
C ASN A 131 -4.85 -34.40 12.50
N VAL A 132 -5.46 -34.20 13.67
CA VAL A 132 -6.05 -35.29 14.44
C VAL A 132 -7.28 -35.71 13.66
N SER A 133 -7.10 -36.78 12.88
CA SER A 133 -8.17 -37.57 12.25
C SER A 133 -9.14 -38.10 13.28
#